data_AF-A0A9X5HF62-F1
#
_entry.id   AF-A0A9X5HF62-F1
#
_cell.length_a   1.000
_cell.length_b   1.000
_cell.length_c   1.000
_cell.angle_alpha   90.00
_cell.angle_beta   90.00
_cell.angle_gamma   90.00
#
_symmetry.space_group_name_H-M   'P 1'
#
loop_
_entity.id
_entity.type
_entity.pdbx_description
1 polymer ?
#
loop_
_entity_poly.entity_id
_entity_poly.type
_entity_poly.pdbx_seq_one_letter_code
_entity_poly.pdbx_strand_id
1 'polypeptide(L)'
;MSERAAPPGRLTLVHDLVNTVDLATGADALDTPEGRAPFGIAEDTVDDARQLRESLRAALLAHAGHPAHRPVVPLGELLARAPLVVTVDPADGSAALAPVDEGPLLSRVAAAVAEAVTAGTWQRLKACESP
;
A
#
# COMPACT_ATOMS: atom_id res chain seq x y z
N MET A 1 -1.16 15.64 -20.48
CA MET A 1 -1.93 15.17 -19.32
C MET A 1 -2.30 13.73 -19.58
N SER A 2 -1.47 12.77 -19.14
CA SER A 2 -1.81 11.36 -19.28
C SER A 2 -2.77 10.99 -18.15
N GLU A 3 -3.99 10.58 -18.51
CA GLU A 3 -4.91 9.90 -17.61
C GLU A 3 -4.17 8.71 -16.99
N ARG A 4 -3.83 8.83 -15.71
CA ARG A 4 -3.43 7.68 -14.91
C ARG A 4 -4.68 6.83 -14.72
N ALA A 5 -4.87 5.84 -15.58
CA ALA A 5 -5.86 4.81 -15.35
C ALA A 5 -5.54 4.17 -13.98
N ALA A 6 -6.49 4.21 -13.05
CA ALA A 6 -6.35 3.57 -11.74
C ALA A 6 -6.05 2.07 -11.93
N PRO A 7 -5.12 1.49 -11.17
CA PRO A 7 -4.80 0.08 -11.32
C PRO A 7 -6.02 -0.76 -10.88
N PRO A 8 -6.42 -1.79 -11.65
CA PRO A 8 -7.52 -2.67 -11.26
C PRO A 8 -7.15 -3.49 -10.00
N GLY A 9 -8.12 -3.73 -9.12
CA GLY A 9 -7.98 -4.64 -7.97
C GLY A 9 -7.26 -4.02 -6.76
N ARG A 10 -6.71 -4.88 -5.88
CA ARG A 10 -6.11 -4.51 -4.58
C ARG A 10 -5.01 -3.43 -4.64
N LEU A 11 -4.44 -3.13 -5.81
CA LEU A 11 -3.52 -2.00 -6.01
C LEU A 11 -4.19 -0.62 -5.84
N THR A 12 -5.51 -0.50 -5.99
CA THR A 12 -6.24 0.73 -5.65
C THR A 12 -6.02 1.11 -4.17
N LEU A 13 -5.98 0.13 -3.26
CA LEU A 13 -5.67 0.39 -1.84
C LEU A 13 -4.30 1.05 -1.65
N VAL A 14 -3.27 0.53 -2.34
CA VAL A 14 -1.92 1.08 -2.28
C VAL A 14 -1.89 2.49 -2.86
N HIS A 15 -2.49 2.67 -4.04
CA HIS A 15 -2.60 3.96 -4.71
C HIS A 15 -3.28 5.00 -3.82
N ASP A 16 -4.42 4.68 -3.23
CA ASP A 16 -5.19 5.63 -2.43
C ASP A 16 -4.46 5.95 -1.13
N LEU A 17 -3.83 4.96 -0.49
CA LEU A 17 -3.04 5.17 0.73
C LEU A 17 -1.88 6.14 0.49
N VAL A 18 -1.10 5.96 -0.59
CA VAL A 18 0.07 6.84 -0.88
C VAL A 18 -0.32 8.27 -1.26
N ASN A 19 -1.58 8.47 -1.67
CA ASN A 19 -2.15 9.77 -2.05
C ASN A 19 -2.97 10.43 -0.94
N THR A 20 -2.97 9.88 0.29
CA THR A 20 -3.61 10.55 1.45
C THR A 20 -2.91 11.84 1.86
N VAL A 21 -1.62 11.98 1.55
CA VAL A 21 -0.84 13.19 1.81
C VAL A 21 -0.69 14.01 0.53
N ASP A 22 -1.06 15.28 0.62
CA ASP A 22 -0.68 16.29 -0.37
C ASP A 22 0.69 16.84 0.01
N LEU A 23 1.71 16.52 -0.79
CA LEU A 23 3.09 16.91 -0.49
C LEU A 23 3.31 18.42 -0.66
N ALA A 24 2.59 19.05 -1.59
CA ALA A 24 2.75 20.47 -1.87
C ALA A 24 2.25 21.34 -0.72
N THR A 25 1.20 20.90 -0.04
CA THR A 25 0.58 21.62 1.09
C THR A 25 0.94 21.03 2.46
N GLY A 26 1.39 19.78 2.49
CA GLY A 26 1.59 18.99 3.72
C GLY A 26 0.29 18.50 4.36
N ALA A 27 -0.87 18.74 3.75
CA ALA A 27 -2.15 18.29 4.29
C ALA A 27 -2.26 16.76 4.21
N ASP A 28 -2.66 16.13 5.32
CA ASP A 28 -2.79 14.67 5.40
C ASP A 28 -4.23 14.29 5.72
N ALA A 29 -4.89 13.56 4.80
CA ALA A 29 -6.25 13.07 5.01
C ALA A 29 -6.36 12.18 6.26
N LEU A 30 -5.27 11.51 6.67
CA LEU A 30 -5.22 10.68 7.87
C LEU A 30 -5.31 11.50 9.18
N ASP A 31 -5.23 12.82 9.13
CA ASP A 31 -5.53 13.70 10.28
C ASP A 31 -7.02 13.71 10.66
N THR A 32 -7.90 13.20 9.78
CA THR A 32 -9.35 13.22 9.96
C THR A 32 -9.92 11.80 10.11
N PRO A 33 -10.95 11.58 10.94
CA PRO A 33 -11.69 10.32 10.98
C PRO A 33 -12.21 9.90 9.59
N GLU A 34 -12.68 10.84 8.79
CA GLU A 34 -13.23 10.62 7.46
C GLU A 34 -12.17 10.09 6.48
N GLY A 35 -10.95 10.63 6.53
CA GLY A 35 -9.84 10.14 5.70
C GLY A 35 -9.27 8.81 6.17
N ARG A 36 -9.44 8.45 7.45
CA ARG A 36 -9.02 7.15 8.01
C ARG A 36 -10.00 6.01 7.71
N ALA A 37 -11.29 6.31 7.62
CA ALA A 37 -12.35 5.31 7.49
C ALA A 37 -12.19 4.33 6.31
N PRO A 38 -11.81 4.75 5.09
CA PRO A 38 -11.63 3.82 3.95
C PRO A 38 -10.55 2.75 4.18
N PHE A 39 -9.58 3.06 5.05
CA PHE A 39 -8.46 2.18 5.35
C PHE A 39 -8.69 1.35 6.62
N GLY A 40 -9.76 1.64 7.38
CA GLY A 40 -10.01 1.00 8.68
C GLY A 40 -8.96 1.34 9.72
N ILE A 41 -8.38 2.55 9.66
CA ILE A 41 -7.33 3.00 10.57
C ILE A 41 -7.98 3.58 11.83
N ALA A 42 -7.59 3.07 13.00
CA ALA A 42 -7.95 3.66 14.29
C ALA A 42 -6.98 4.79 14.66
N GLU A 43 -7.41 5.71 15.54
CA GLU A 43 -6.60 6.90 15.89
C GLU A 43 -5.22 6.55 16.48
N ASP A 44 -5.16 5.48 17.28
CA ASP A 44 -3.93 4.97 17.90
C ASP A 44 -2.98 4.25 16.93
N THR A 45 -3.42 3.96 15.69
CA THR A 45 -2.64 3.25 14.66
C THR A 45 -2.31 4.13 13.44
N VAL A 46 -2.64 5.43 13.51
CA VAL A 46 -2.39 6.37 12.40
C VAL A 46 -0.90 6.47 12.07
N ASP A 47 -0.03 6.50 13.06
CA ASP A 47 1.40 6.66 12.83
C ASP A 47 2.01 5.41 12.16
N ASP A 48 1.50 4.21 12.46
CA ASP A 48 1.86 2.99 11.76
C ASP A 48 1.40 3.03 10.29
N ALA A 49 0.19 3.54 10.04
CA ALA A 49 -0.32 3.72 8.69
C ALA A 49 0.51 4.74 7.89
N ARG A 50 0.95 5.84 8.52
CA ARG A 50 1.87 6.82 7.92
C ARG A 50 3.22 6.21 7.62
N GLN A 51 3.78 5.43 8.54
CA GLN A 51 5.06 4.74 8.31
C GLN A 51 4.96 3.78 7.10
N LEU A 52 3.87 3.01 7.02
CA LEU A 52 3.60 2.15 5.87
C LEU A 52 3.48 2.96 4.58
N ARG A 53 2.72 4.07 4.60
CA ARG A 53 2.57 4.99 3.48
C ARG A 53 3.92 5.50 2.97
N GLU A 54 4.77 6.04 3.84
CA GLU A 54 6.06 6.59 3.42
C GLU A 54 7.00 5.52 2.88
N SER A 55 6.95 4.31 3.43
CA SER A 55 7.73 3.16 2.97
C SER A 55 7.27 2.68 1.58
N LEU A 56 5.96 2.68 1.32
CA LEU A 56 5.39 2.44 -0.01
C LEU A 56 5.82 3.53 -0.99
N ARG A 57 5.70 4.81 -0.62
CA ARG A 57 6.11 5.93 -1.46
C ARG A 57 7.58 5.83 -1.86
N ALA A 58 8.47 5.48 -0.93
CA ALA A 58 9.89 5.24 -1.23
C ALA A 58 10.09 4.10 -2.25
N ALA A 59 9.38 2.98 -2.10
CA ALA A 59 9.45 1.90 -3.08
C ALA A 59 8.97 2.35 -4.47
N LEU A 60 7.87 3.09 -4.53
CA LEU A 60 7.30 3.59 -5.79
C LEU A 60 8.16 4.68 -6.46
N LEU A 61 8.92 5.47 -5.69
CA LEU A 61 9.94 6.39 -6.22
C LEU A 61 11.09 5.60 -6.85
N ALA A 62 11.54 4.53 -6.19
CA ALA A 62 12.58 3.66 -6.73
C ALA A 62 12.15 2.98 -8.04
N HIS A 63 10.86 2.68 -8.23
CA HIS A 63 10.33 2.17 -9.52
C HIS A 63 10.47 3.17 -10.66
N ALA A 64 10.54 4.47 -10.34
CA ALA A 64 10.78 5.55 -11.28
C ALA A 64 12.26 5.96 -11.36
N GLY A 65 13.16 5.33 -10.58
CA GLY A 65 14.59 5.65 -10.56
C GLY A 65 14.98 6.80 -9.64
N HIS A 66 14.09 7.22 -8.74
CA HIS A 66 14.33 8.32 -7.80
C HIS A 66 14.58 7.80 -6.38
N PRO A 67 15.41 8.49 -5.58
CA PRO A 67 15.57 8.17 -4.16
C PRO A 67 14.32 8.56 -3.37
N ALA A 68 14.19 8.03 -2.16
CA ALA A 68 13.18 8.48 -1.21
C ALA A 68 13.43 9.95 -0.80
N HIS A 69 12.37 10.73 -0.59
CA HIS A 69 12.49 12.12 -0.12
C HIS A 69 13.08 12.24 1.30
N ARG A 70 12.95 11.18 2.09
CA ARG A 70 13.43 11.09 3.47
C ARG A 70 13.79 9.65 3.81
N PRO A 71 14.61 9.41 4.85
CA PRO A 71 14.79 8.07 5.41
C PRO A 71 13.45 7.48 5.86
N VAL A 72 13.23 6.21 5.53
CA VAL A 72 12.05 5.43 5.88
C VAL A 72 12.48 4.03 6.34
N VAL A 73 11.58 3.33 7.04
CA VAL A 73 11.75 1.89 7.25
C VAL A 73 11.64 1.20 5.89
N PRO A 74 12.55 0.28 5.52
CA PRO A 74 12.42 -0.47 4.28
C PRO A 74 11.08 -1.21 4.22
N LEU A 75 10.35 -1.08 3.11
CA LEU A 75 9.03 -1.70 2.95
C LEU A 75 9.05 -3.22 3.26
N GLY A 76 10.13 -3.91 2.88
CA GLY A 76 10.29 -5.34 3.17
C GLY A 76 10.29 -5.69 4.66
N GLU A 77 10.81 -4.82 5.52
CA GLU A 77 10.80 -5.02 6.98
C GLU A 77 9.38 -4.92 7.54
N LEU A 78 8.58 -3.99 7.03
CA LEU A 78 7.17 -3.88 7.40
C LEU A 78 6.38 -5.10 6.92
N LEU A 79 6.53 -5.47 5.64
CA LEU A 79 5.81 -6.59 5.04
C LEU A 79 6.18 -7.94 5.68
N ALA A 80 7.40 -8.10 6.21
CA ALA A 80 7.78 -9.30 6.95
C ALA A 80 6.92 -9.55 8.21
N ARG A 81 6.23 -8.52 8.72
CA ARG A 81 5.32 -8.63 9.88
C ARG A 81 3.91 -9.06 9.50
N ALA A 82 3.61 -9.21 8.20
CA ALA A 82 2.30 -9.64 7.69
C ALA A 82 2.46 -10.86 6.76
N PRO A 83 2.72 -12.06 7.33
CA PRO A 83 2.88 -13.27 6.56
C PRO A 83 1.60 -13.62 5.80
N LEU A 84 1.76 -14.11 4.57
CA LEU A 84 0.68 -14.61 3.72
C LEU A 84 0.73 -16.14 3.65
N VAL A 85 -0.44 -16.75 3.51
CA VAL A 85 -0.64 -18.18 3.28
C VAL A 85 -1.37 -18.40 1.96
N VAL A 86 -1.21 -19.59 1.39
CA VAL A 86 -2.04 -20.05 0.27
C VAL A 86 -3.31 -20.67 0.86
N THR A 87 -4.45 -20.12 0.49
CA THR A 87 -5.77 -20.68 0.80
C THR A 87 -6.35 -21.36 -0.44
N VAL A 88 -7.08 -22.46 -0.25
CA VAL A 88 -7.79 -23.15 -1.32
C VAL A 88 -9.27 -23.23 -0.95
N ASP A 89 -10.15 -22.75 -1.83
CA ASP A 89 -11.59 -22.85 -1.64
C ASP A 89 -12.03 -24.32 -1.81
N PRO A 90 -12.70 -24.94 -0.81
CA PRO A 90 -13.10 -26.34 -0.89
C PRO A 90 -14.26 -26.60 -1.87
N ALA A 91 -15.00 -25.56 -2.30
CA ALA A 91 -16.13 -25.70 -3.21
C ALA A 91 -15.71 -25.80 -4.68
N ASP A 92 -14.68 -25.04 -5.10
CA ASP A 92 -14.23 -24.98 -6.51
C ASP A 92 -12.73 -25.25 -6.72
N GLY A 93 -11.95 -25.39 -5.64
CA GLY A 93 -10.51 -25.64 -5.69
C GLY A 93 -9.67 -24.42 -6.08
N SER A 94 -10.26 -23.23 -6.16
CA SER A 94 -9.53 -22.00 -6.46
C SER A 94 -8.54 -21.65 -5.36
N ALA A 95 -7.36 -21.16 -5.72
CA ALA A 95 -6.30 -20.81 -4.78
C ALA A 95 -6.03 -19.29 -4.79
N ALA A 96 -5.76 -18.74 -3.60
CA ALA A 96 -5.40 -17.34 -3.42
C ALA A 96 -4.32 -17.16 -2.35
N LEU A 97 -3.62 -16.03 -2.39
CA LEU A 97 -2.82 -15.57 -1.26
C LEU A 97 -3.72 -14.78 -0.30
N ALA A 98 -3.68 -15.13 0.97
CA ALA A 98 -4.44 -14.44 2.02
C ALA A 98 -3.54 -14.16 3.23
N PRO A 99 -3.77 -13.06 3.97
CA PRO A 99 -3.10 -12.86 5.25
C PRO A 99 -3.44 -13.94 6.27
N VAL A 100 -2.52 -14.18 7.20
CA VAL A 100 -2.75 -15.10 8.34
C VAL A 100 -3.73 -14.52 9.36
N ASP A 101 -3.79 -13.20 9.50
CA ASP A 101 -4.66 -12.49 10.44
C ASP A 101 -5.89 -11.88 9.75
N GLU A 102 -6.87 -11.43 10.56
CA GLU A 102 -8.13 -10.84 10.06
C GLU A 102 -7.98 -9.41 9.50
N GLY A 103 -6.77 -8.99 9.11
CA GLY A 103 -6.59 -7.87 8.19
C GLY A 103 -6.43 -6.46 8.78
N PRO A 104 -5.40 -6.21 9.61
CA PRO A 104 -4.80 -4.88 9.72
C PRO A 104 -4.44 -4.30 8.33
N LEU A 105 -4.35 -2.98 8.21
CA LEU A 105 -3.99 -2.31 6.95
C LEU A 105 -2.72 -2.91 6.31
N LEU A 106 -1.71 -3.22 7.13
CA LEU A 106 -0.47 -3.85 6.69
C LEU A 106 -0.70 -5.18 5.96
N SER A 107 -1.53 -6.06 6.51
CA SER A 107 -1.88 -7.36 5.94
C SER A 107 -2.61 -7.22 4.61
N ARG A 108 -3.54 -6.27 4.52
CA ARG A 108 -4.24 -5.95 3.27
C ARG A 108 -3.27 -5.42 2.20
N VAL A 109 -2.32 -4.58 2.58
CA VAL A 109 -1.25 -4.09 1.70
C VAL A 109 -0.31 -5.21 1.27
N ALA A 110 0.08 -6.12 2.17
CA ALA A 110 0.94 -7.26 1.85
C ALA A 110 0.30 -8.15 0.78
N ALA A 111 -0.99 -8.48 0.93
CA ALA A 111 -1.75 -9.24 -0.08
C ALA A 111 -1.82 -8.49 -1.42
N ALA A 112 -2.09 -7.18 -1.40
CA ALA A 112 -2.12 -6.35 -2.60
C ALA A 112 -0.78 -6.34 -3.35
N VAL A 113 0.33 -6.20 -2.63
CA VAL A 113 1.69 -6.23 -3.20
C VAL A 113 1.99 -7.60 -3.78
N ALA A 114 1.68 -8.68 -3.06
CA ALA A 114 1.93 -10.04 -3.52
C ALA A 114 1.16 -10.35 -4.82
N GLU A 115 -0.11 -9.98 -4.89
CA GLU A 115 -0.91 -10.11 -6.12
C GLU A 115 -0.31 -9.31 -7.27
N ALA A 116 0.07 -8.05 -7.04
CA ALA A 116 0.69 -7.22 -8.06
C ALA A 116 2.03 -7.79 -8.56
N VAL A 117 2.82 -8.40 -7.67
CA VAL A 117 4.06 -9.10 -8.04
C VAL A 117 3.74 -10.31 -8.92
N THR A 118 2.78 -11.16 -8.54
CA THR A 118 2.39 -12.33 -9.34
C THR A 118 1.78 -11.94 -10.69
N ALA A 119 1.07 -10.82 -10.77
CA ALA A 119 0.48 -10.29 -11.99
C ALA A 119 1.48 -9.50 -12.87
N GLY A 120 2.71 -9.27 -12.41
CA GLY A 120 3.72 -8.47 -13.12
C GLY A 120 3.34 -6.99 -13.26
N THR A 121 2.50 -6.48 -12.37
CA THR A 121 2.00 -5.08 -12.39
C THR A 121 2.64 -4.20 -11.32
N TRP A 122 3.33 -4.78 -10.32
CA TRP A 122 3.97 -4.04 -9.23
C TRP A 122 4.89 -2.91 -9.72
N GLN A 123 5.80 -3.21 -10.64
CA GLN A 123 6.79 -2.24 -11.17
C GLN A 123 6.16 -1.15 -12.04
N ARG A 124 4.87 -1.28 -12.41
CA ARG A 124 4.14 -0.26 -13.20
C ARG A 124 3.58 0.85 -12.33
N LEU A 125 3.35 0.60 -11.04
CA LEU A 125 2.90 1.61 -10.10
C LEU A 125 4.08 2.54 -9.77
N LYS A 126 3.84 3.86 -9.81
CA LYS A 126 4.87 4.88 -9.59
C LYS A 126 4.32 6.00 -8.73
N ALA A 127 5.18 6.60 -7.92
CA ALA A 127 4.88 7.84 -7.20
C ALA A 127 5.43 9.05 -8.00
N CYS A 128 4.82 10.21 -7.81
CA CYS A 128 5.38 11.46 -8.33
C CYS A 128 6.70 11.77 -7.63
N GLU A 129 7.70 12.23 -8.41
CA GLU A 129 8.98 12.72 -7.88
C GLU A 129 8.85 14.09 -7.21
N SER A 130 7.89 14.91 -7.61
CA SER A 130 7.69 16.23 -7.00
C SER A 130 7.24 16.08 -5.55
N PRO A 131 8.02 16.59 -4.57
CA PRO A 131 7.60 16.71 -3.18
C PRO A 131 6.76 17.97 -2.94
#